data_AF-A0A927UDF4-F1
#
_entry.id   AF-A0A927UDF4-F1
#
_cell.length_a   1.000
_cell.length_b   1.000
_cell.length_c   1.000
_cell.angle_alpha   90.00
_cell.angle_beta   90.00
_cell.angle_gamma   90.00
#
_symmetry.space_group_name_H-M   'P 1'
#
loop_
_entity.id
_entity.type
_entity.pdbx_description
1 polymer ?
#
loop_
_entity_poly.entity_id
_entity_poly.type
_entity_poly.pdbx_seq_one_letter_code
_entity_poly.pdbx_strand_id
1 'polypeptide(L)'
;MHIIYLKHEKAFLLESSCHKVEGLTTRNKRSVQCTLLLFVFLGGIMRLYSISDKYINYLRSCYPRIYSNKEDLSVHTRKYLGAVIELSDYKYYIPLSSPKQKHDYVIVDGERKIRKNSLIVIRITEKKGNIEELKGTLQIGTMIPVPESELVEYDVNSENDIDYRNLVWSELEYIRKHEKKIIRNAKILYSKKLNGCQDKIVKYCLDFKGVEEVCDKWKACNHDDR
;
A
#
# COMPACT_ATOMS: atom_id res chain seq x y z
N MET A 1 22.77 7.39 17.11
CA MET A 1 22.43 6.16 16.35
C MET A 1 21.42 6.34 15.21
N HIS A 2 20.67 7.44 15.11
CA HIS A 2 19.66 7.63 14.04
C HIS A 2 20.23 8.08 12.67
N ILE A 3 21.43 8.66 12.65
CA ILE A 3 22.06 9.25 11.45
C ILE A 3 22.76 8.18 10.57
N ILE A 4 23.13 7.03 11.14
CA ILE A 4 23.83 5.95 10.42
C ILE A 4 22.87 5.18 9.50
N TYR A 5 21.60 5.02 9.92
CA TYR A 5 20.59 4.30 9.13
C TYR A 5 20.21 5.04 7.83
N LEU A 6 20.16 6.38 7.85
CA LEU A 6 19.86 7.19 6.66
C LEU A 6 20.99 7.19 5.62
N LYS A 7 22.25 6.97 6.03
CA LYS A 7 23.37 6.81 5.10
C LYS A 7 23.31 5.47 4.36
N HIS A 8 22.90 4.41 5.03
CA HIS A 8 22.76 3.07 4.41
C HIS A 8 21.57 2.98 3.45
N GLU A 9 20.47 3.69 3.74
CA GLU A 9 19.26 3.74 2.89
C GLU A 9 19.55 4.39 1.52
N LYS A 10 20.49 5.35 1.46
CA LYS A 10 20.98 5.95 0.21
C LYS A 10 21.91 5.02 -0.58
N ALA A 11 22.74 4.21 0.09
CA ALA A 11 23.70 3.32 -0.56
C ALA A 11 23.02 2.15 -1.28
N PHE A 12 21.96 1.58 -0.69
CA PHE A 12 21.25 0.41 -1.25
C PHE A 12 20.49 0.71 -2.55
N LEU A 13 19.93 1.92 -2.69
CA LEU A 13 19.28 2.38 -3.93
C LEU A 13 20.30 2.72 -5.04
N LEU A 14 21.53 3.06 -4.66
CA LEU A 14 22.64 3.32 -5.57
C LEU A 14 23.23 2.02 -6.14
N GLU A 15 23.42 0.99 -5.33
CA GLU A 15 24.01 -0.30 -5.76
C GLU A 15 23.10 -1.06 -6.74
N SER A 16 21.78 -1.04 -6.50
CA SER A 16 20.80 -1.69 -7.39
C SER A 16 20.68 -1.03 -8.76
N SER A 17 21.07 0.25 -8.89
CA SER A 17 21.13 0.97 -10.17
C SER A 17 22.49 0.89 -10.87
N CYS A 18 23.56 0.48 -10.16
CA CYS A 18 24.92 0.46 -10.71
C CYS A 18 25.13 -0.70 -11.71
N HIS A 19 24.42 -1.81 -11.54
CA HIS A 19 24.49 -2.98 -12.45
C HIS A 19 23.94 -2.73 -13.86
N LYS A 20 23.51 -1.51 -14.20
CA LYS A 20 23.06 -1.13 -15.56
C LYS A 20 23.85 0.03 -16.19
N VAL A 21 24.98 0.45 -15.59
CA VAL A 21 25.76 1.63 -16.06
C VAL A 21 27.22 1.28 -16.41
N GLU A 22 27.55 0.00 -16.57
CA GLU A 22 28.85 -0.41 -17.10
C GLU A 22 28.89 -0.14 -18.62
N GLY A 23 29.25 1.08 -19.01
CA GLY A 23 29.50 1.42 -20.42
C GLY A 23 29.45 2.89 -20.83
N LEU A 24 29.09 3.84 -19.95
CA LEU A 24 28.88 5.24 -20.35
C LEU A 24 30.01 6.19 -19.91
N THR A 25 30.47 7.03 -20.84
CA THR A 25 31.53 8.03 -20.65
C THR A 25 31.15 9.13 -19.66
N THR A 26 32.16 9.74 -19.04
CA THR A 26 32.06 10.70 -17.91
C THR A 26 31.16 11.92 -18.17
N ARG A 27 30.94 12.31 -19.43
CA ARG A 27 30.07 13.42 -19.82
C ARG A 27 28.57 13.04 -19.74
N ASN A 28 28.22 11.77 -19.97
CA ASN A 28 26.85 11.26 -19.81
C ASN A 28 26.47 10.94 -18.36
N LYS A 29 27.44 10.79 -17.45
CA LYS A 29 27.14 10.60 -16.02
C LYS A 29 26.47 11.83 -15.40
N ARG A 30 26.81 13.05 -15.85
CA ARG A 30 26.17 14.28 -15.35
C ARG A 30 24.75 14.50 -15.89
N SER A 31 24.45 14.07 -17.12
CA SER A 31 23.07 14.15 -17.62
C SER A 31 22.18 13.12 -16.94
N VAL A 32 22.64 11.86 -16.81
CA VAL A 32 21.89 10.78 -16.15
C VAL A 32 21.68 11.05 -14.65
N GLN A 33 22.64 11.67 -13.97
CA GLN A 33 22.49 12.07 -12.56
C GLN A 33 21.54 13.26 -12.38
N CYS A 34 21.40 14.14 -13.38
CA CYS A 34 20.39 15.21 -13.41
C CYS A 34 18.99 14.69 -13.78
N THR A 35 18.88 13.68 -14.65
CA THR A 35 17.57 13.08 -14.99
C THR A 35 17.02 12.20 -13.86
N LEU A 36 17.90 11.52 -13.09
CA LEU A 36 17.49 10.67 -11.98
C LEU A 36 17.07 11.46 -10.73
N LEU A 37 17.56 12.71 -10.57
CA LEU A 37 17.12 13.59 -9.48
C LEU A 37 15.74 14.22 -9.72
N LEU A 38 15.21 14.15 -10.95
CA LEU A 38 13.93 14.76 -11.31
C LEU A 38 12.70 13.90 -10.92
N PHE A 39 12.89 12.64 -10.51
CA PHE A 39 11.78 11.77 -10.07
C PHE A 39 11.37 11.94 -8.60
N VAL A 40 11.96 12.87 -7.85
CA VAL A 40 11.77 12.93 -6.38
C VAL A 40 10.62 13.84 -5.92
N PHE A 41 9.94 14.58 -6.80
CA PHE A 41 8.83 15.46 -6.37
C PHE A 41 7.63 15.52 -7.33
N LEU A 42 7.20 14.37 -7.84
CA LEU A 42 5.82 14.19 -8.33
C LEU A 42 5.12 13.18 -7.42
N GLY A 43 4.99 13.53 -6.14
CA GLY A 43 4.08 12.80 -5.25
C GLY A 43 2.65 13.12 -5.69
N GLY A 44 2.09 12.30 -6.58
CA GLY A 44 0.68 12.35 -6.89
C GLY A 44 -0.13 12.17 -5.60
N ILE A 45 -1.23 12.90 -5.48
CA ILE A 45 -2.15 12.77 -4.35
C ILE A 45 -2.66 11.32 -4.34
N MET A 46 -2.41 10.55 -3.27
CA MET A 46 -2.98 9.20 -3.15
C MET A 46 -4.51 9.26 -3.16
N ARG A 47 -5.14 8.38 -3.95
CA ARG A 47 -6.59 8.31 -4.10
C ARG A 47 -7.13 6.95 -3.69
N LEU A 48 -8.45 6.89 -3.54
CA LEU A 48 -9.16 5.65 -3.30
C LEU A 48 -9.66 5.07 -4.62
N TYR A 49 -9.60 3.75 -4.72
CA TYR A 49 -10.01 3.00 -5.90
C TYR A 49 -10.89 1.82 -5.48
N SER A 50 -11.76 1.40 -6.38
CA SER A 50 -12.32 0.06 -6.39
C SER A 50 -11.52 -0.79 -7.38
N ILE A 51 -11.35 -2.07 -7.08
CA ILE A 51 -10.68 -3.04 -7.96
C ILE A 51 -11.73 -4.03 -8.45
N SER A 52 -11.64 -4.49 -9.70
CA SER A 52 -12.61 -5.44 -10.26
C SER A 52 -12.72 -6.74 -9.43
N ASP A 53 -13.94 -7.26 -9.28
CA ASP A 53 -14.18 -8.54 -8.62
C ASP A 53 -13.48 -9.69 -9.35
N LYS A 54 -13.42 -9.63 -10.69
CA LYS A 54 -12.76 -10.65 -11.54
C LYS A 54 -11.28 -10.77 -11.18
N TYR A 55 -10.57 -9.64 -11.08
CA TYR A 55 -9.16 -9.62 -10.73
C TYR A 55 -8.90 -10.05 -9.28
N ILE A 56 -9.69 -9.54 -8.32
CA ILE A 56 -9.55 -9.91 -6.91
C ILE A 56 -9.80 -11.42 -6.70
N ASN A 57 -10.82 -11.98 -7.35
CA ASN A 57 -11.11 -13.41 -7.27
C ASN A 57 -10.00 -14.25 -7.90
N TYR A 58 -9.46 -13.82 -9.04
CA TYR A 58 -8.31 -14.44 -9.66
C TYR A 58 -7.08 -14.45 -8.74
N LEU A 59 -6.70 -13.30 -8.17
CA LEU A 59 -5.58 -13.23 -7.23
C LEU A 59 -5.81 -14.11 -5.99
N ARG A 60 -7.04 -14.14 -5.46
CA ARG A 60 -7.41 -14.96 -4.30
C ARG A 60 -7.33 -16.46 -4.56
N SER A 61 -7.55 -16.90 -5.80
CA SER A 61 -7.42 -18.30 -6.17
C SER A 61 -5.98 -18.81 -5.98
N CYS A 62 -5.00 -17.94 -6.17
CA CYS A 62 -3.57 -18.22 -5.92
C CYS A 62 -3.15 -17.85 -4.49
N TYR A 63 -3.70 -16.77 -3.93
CA TYR A 63 -3.35 -16.20 -2.64
C TYR A 63 -4.60 -15.92 -1.77
N PRO A 64 -5.13 -16.92 -1.04
CA PRO A 64 -6.40 -16.80 -0.30
C PRO A 64 -6.44 -15.72 0.79
N ARG A 65 -5.26 -15.23 1.22
CA ARG A 65 -5.10 -14.15 2.21
C ARG A 65 -5.40 -12.75 1.66
N ILE A 66 -5.49 -12.59 0.33
CA ILE A 66 -5.88 -11.31 -0.29
C ILE A 66 -7.32 -11.01 0.11
N TYR A 67 -7.60 -9.79 0.53
CA TYR A 67 -8.94 -9.38 0.96
C TYR A 67 -9.96 -9.53 -0.18
N SER A 68 -11.15 -10.01 0.14
CA SER A 68 -12.30 -9.94 -0.76
C SER A 68 -12.79 -8.49 -0.88
N ASN A 69 -13.39 -8.18 -2.02
CA ASN A 69 -14.04 -6.90 -2.26
C ASN A 69 -15.27 -6.69 -1.37
N LYS A 70 -15.94 -7.77 -0.94
CA LYS A 70 -17.08 -7.72 -0.01
C LYS A 70 -16.75 -8.58 1.21
N GLU A 71 -16.81 -8.01 2.41
CA GLU A 71 -16.90 -8.81 3.63
C GLU A 71 -18.36 -9.26 3.80
N ASP A 72 -18.60 -10.42 4.41
CA ASP A 72 -19.91 -11.10 4.41
C ASP A 72 -21.09 -10.23 4.88
N LEU A 73 -20.83 -9.22 5.71
CA LEU A 73 -21.83 -8.30 6.27
C LEU A 73 -21.76 -6.87 5.68
N SER A 74 -20.82 -6.59 4.78
CA SER A 74 -20.61 -5.25 4.22
C SER A 74 -21.46 -5.02 2.97
N VAL A 75 -22.26 -3.95 2.99
CA VAL A 75 -22.96 -3.46 1.79
C VAL A 75 -22.03 -2.71 0.83
N HIS A 76 -20.93 -2.13 1.34
CA HIS A 76 -19.97 -1.38 0.54
C HIS A 76 -18.84 -2.27 0.03
N THR A 77 -18.47 -2.07 -1.24
CA THR A 77 -17.27 -2.66 -1.84
C THR A 77 -16.01 -2.00 -1.27
N ARG A 78 -15.04 -2.83 -0.86
CA ARG A 78 -13.75 -2.43 -0.32
C ARG A 78 -13.04 -1.41 -1.19
N LYS A 79 -12.51 -0.37 -0.55
CA LYS A 79 -11.66 0.64 -1.19
C LYS A 79 -10.19 0.31 -0.99
N TYR A 80 -9.39 0.74 -1.95
CA TYR A 80 -7.95 0.54 -1.98
C TYR A 80 -7.26 1.90 -2.13
N LEU A 81 -6.26 2.16 -1.29
CA LEU A 81 -5.44 3.36 -1.34
C LEU A 81 -4.24 3.15 -2.26
N GLY A 82 -4.04 4.02 -3.25
CA GLY A 82 -2.85 3.94 -4.09
C GLY A 82 -2.69 5.06 -5.12
N ALA A 83 -1.67 4.96 -5.97
CA ALA A 83 -0.58 3.98 -5.85
C ALA A 83 0.39 4.37 -4.72
N VAL A 84 0.76 3.43 -3.84
CA VAL A 84 1.70 3.68 -2.72
C VAL A 84 3.15 3.31 -3.02
N ILE A 85 3.35 2.46 -4.03
CA ILE A 85 4.62 2.14 -4.64
C ILE A 85 4.38 2.12 -6.14
N GLU A 86 5.24 2.82 -6.87
CA GLU A 86 5.32 2.75 -8.33
C GLU A 86 6.72 2.24 -8.68
N LEU A 87 6.78 0.99 -9.11
CA LEU A 87 7.93 0.40 -9.80
C LEU A 87 7.57 0.34 -11.28
N SER A 88 8.57 0.28 -12.16
CA SER A 88 8.35 0.41 -13.62
C SER A 88 7.12 -0.35 -14.15
N ASP A 89 6.92 -1.59 -13.70
CA ASP A 89 5.83 -2.45 -14.19
C ASP A 89 4.70 -2.70 -13.17
N TYR A 90 4.81 -2.15 -11.95
CA TYR A 90 3.89 -2.45 -10.83
C TYR A 90 3.51 -1.20 -10.04
N LYS A 91 2.18 -0.97 -9.96
CA LYS A 91 1.57 0.00 -9.05
C LYS A 91 0.87 -0.75 -7.92
N TYR A 92 1.26 -0.46 -6.67
CA TYR A 92 0.71 -1.13 -5.49
C TYR A 92 -0.40 -0.36 -4.81
N TYR A 93 -1.42 -1.09 -4.36
CA TYR A 93 -2.60 -0.57 -3.70
C TYR A 93 -2.84 -1.29 -2.36
N ILE A 94 -3.16 -0.51 -1.32
CA ILE A 94 -3.39 -1.01 0.04
C ILE A 94 -4.89 -1.16 0.29
N PRO A 95 -5.41 -2.35 0.65
CA PRO A 95 -6.80 -2.48 1.03
C PRO A 95 -7.10 -1.72 2.33
N LEU A 96 -8.20 -0.96 2.33
CA LEU A 96 -8.83 -0.49 3.56
C LEU A 96 -9.63 -1.63 4.18
N SER A 97 -9.73 -1.66 5.51
CA SER A 97 -10.58 -2.62 6.25
C SER A 97 -11.20 -1.97 7.48
N SER A 98 -12.46 -2.32 7.73
CA SER A 98 -13.20 -1.92 8.94
C SER A 98 -12.54 -2.47 10.21
N PRO A 99 -12.75 -1.82 11.37
CA PRO A 99 -12.21 -2.24 12.66
C PRO A 99 -12.63 -3.67 13.07
N LYS A 100 -11.68 -4.49 13.53
CA LYS A 100 -11.96 -5.85 14.02
C LYS A 100 -11.59 -5.99 15.49
N GLN A 101 -12.54 -6.46 16.31
CA GLN A 101 -12.40 -6.49 17.78
C GLN A 101 -11.11 -7.19 18.25
N LYS A 102 -10.83 -8.39 17.73
CA LYS A 102 -9.65 -9.18 18.13
C LYS A 102 -8.33 -8.63 17.60
N HIS A 103 -8.35 -7.98 16.44
CA HIS A 103 -7.13 -7.60 15.71
C HIS A 103 -6.70 -6.15 15.96
N ASP A 104 -7.63 -5.27 16.29
CA ASP A 104 -7.37 -3.84 16.41
C ASP A 104 -7.42 -3.30 17.83
N TYR A 105 -7.93 -4.09 18.76
CA TYR A 105 -8.02 -3.69 20.16
C TYR A 105 -7.19 -4.60 21.06
N VAL A 106 -6.82 -4.06 22.21
CA VAL A 106 -6.15 -4.74 23.31
C VAL A 106 -6.73 -4.23 24.63
N ILE A 107 -6.84 -5.09 25.64
CA ILE A 107 -7.22 -4.68 27.00
C ILE A 107 -5.94 -4.33 27.77
N VAL A 108 -5.90 -3.13 28.34
CA VAL A 108 -4.79 -2.63 29.16
C VAL A 108 -5.41 -1.98 30.39
N ASP A 109 -5.08 -2.50 31.58
CA ASP A 109 -5.63 -2.01 32.86
C ASP A 109 -7.16 -2.06 32.92
N GLY A 110 -7.76 -3.09 32.33
CA GLY A 110 -9.23 -3.25 32.27
C GLY A 110 -9.91 -2.42 31.17
N GLU A 111 -9.18 -1.54 30.48
CA GLU A 111 -9.72 -0.67 29.44
C GLU A 111 -9.40 -1.17 28.03
N ARG A 112 -10.38 -1.05 27.13
CA ARG A 112 -10.19 -1.35 25.71
C ARG A 112 -9.45 -0.21 25.01
N LYS A 113 -8.24 -0.49 24.52
CA LYS A 113 -7.39 0.46 23.81
C LYS A 113 -7.16 0.03 22.36
N ILE A 114 -7.08 1.00 21.46
CA ILE A 114 -6.70 0.78 20.06
C ILE A 114 -5.22 0.38 20.02
N ARG A 115 -4.88 -0.68 19.30
CA ARG A 115 -3.50 -1.11 19.12
C ARG A 115 -2.71 -0.03 18.38
N LYS A 116 -1.42 0.09 18.67
CA LYS A 116 -0.55 1.03 17.96
C LYS A 116 -0.38 0.65 16.48
N ASN A 117 -0.04 1.64 15.66
CA ASN A 117 0.42 1.42 14.29
C ASN A 117 1.62 0.47 14.25
N SER A 118 1.73 -0.32 13.18
CA SER A 118 2.86 -1.20 12.90
C SER A 118 3.37 -0.99 11.47
N LEU A 119 4.41 -1.71 11.06
CA LEU A 119 4.88 -1.70 9.67
C LEU A 119 3.82 -2.23 8.70
N ILE A 120 3.00 -3.20 9.15
CA ILE A 120 2.09 -3.98 8.29
C ILE A 120 0.65 -3.48 8.33
N VAL A 121 0.27 -2.72 9.36
CA VAL A 121 -1.08 -2.18 9.54
C VAL A 121 -0.99 -0.77 10.12
N ILE A 122 -1.64 0.18 9.47
CA ILE A 122 -1.91 1.53 9.99
C ILE A 122 -3.38 1.61 10.40
N ARG A 123 -3.65 2.16 11.58
CA ARG A 123 -4.96 2.38 12.18
C ARG A 123 -5.34 3.84 12.02
N ILE A 124 -6.44 4.08 11.31
CA ILE A 124 -6.98 5.40 11.01
C ILE A 124 -7.83 5.82 12.20
N THR A 125 -7.33 6.76 13.00
CA THR A 125 -8.04 7.22 14.20
C THR A 125 -8.49 8.67 14.07
N GLU A 126 -9.64 8.96 14.64
CA GLU A 126 -10.20 10.30 14.75
C GLU A 126 -10.40 10.63 16.22
N LYS A 127 -10.04 11.86 16.63
CA LYS A 127 -10.27 12.33 18.00
C LYS A 127 -11.52 13.20 18.04
N LYS A 128 -12.46 12.85 18.93
CA LYS A 128 -13.64 13.66 19.25
C LYS A 128 -13.60 13.99 20.74
N GLY A 129 -13.15 15.20 21.06
CA GLY A 129 -12.87 15.59 22.44
C GLY A 129 -11.80 14.66 23.06
N ASN A 130 -12.16 13.97 24.14
CA ASN A 130 -11.27 13.04 24.85
C ASN A 130 -11.34 11.60 24.33
N ILE A 131 -12.20 11.31 23.35
CA ILE A 131 -12.41 9.97 22.81
C ILE A 131 -11.62 9.81 21.51
N GLU A 132 -10.86 8.73 21.41
CA GLU A 132 -10.20 8.31 20.16
C GLU A 132 -10.98 7.15 19.55
N GLU A 133 -11.53 7.37 18.36
CA GLU A 133 -12.30 6.38 17.60
C GLU A 133 -11.46 5.79 16.48
N LEU A 134 -11.55 4.48 16.27
CA LEU A 134 -10.95 3.81 15.12
C LEU A 134 -11.94 3.82 13.97
N LYS A 135 -11.59 4.47 12.86
CA LYS A 135 -12.42 4.59 11.66
C LYS A 135 -12.19 3.45 10.67
N GLY A 136 -10.94 3.00 10.58
CA GLY A 136 -10.56 1.92 9.68
C GLY A 136 -9.09 1.58 9.80
N THR A 137 -8.62 0.73 8.90
CA THR A 137 -7.23 0.28 8.86
C THR A 137 -6.73 0.18 7.43
N LEU A 138 -5.46 0.54 7.23
CA LEU A 138 -4.72 0.29 5.99
C LEU A 138 -3.88 -0.98 6.17
N GLN A 139 -4.18 -1.99 5.38
CA GLN A 139 -3.59 -3.33 5.49
C GLN A 139 -2.37 -3.47 4.58
N ILE A 140 -1.28 -2.77 4.92
CA ILE A 140 -0.02 -2.72 4.15
C ILE A 140 0.55 -4.12 3.89
N GLY A 141 0.45 -5.02 4.88
CA GLY A 141 0.91 -6.42 4.77
C GLY A 141 0.25 -7.24 3.67
N THR A 142 -0.86 -6.75 3.12
CA THR A 142 -1.64 -7.40 2.05
C THR A 142 -1.88 -6.46 0.87
N MET A 143 -1.00 -5.46 0.67
CA MET A 143 -1.04 -4.65 -0.55
C MET A 143 -0.77 -5.51 -1.78
N ILE A 144 -1.37 -5.13 -2.91
CA ILE A 144 -1.31 -5.89 -4.16
C ILE A 144 -0.90 -5.00 -5.33
N PRO A 145 -0.14 -5.52 -6.31
CA PRO A 145 0.00 -4.86 -7.60
C PRO A 145 -1.35 -4.93 -8.34
N VAL A 146 -1.70 -3.89 -9.08
CA VAL A 146 -2.96 -3.84 -9.84
C VAL A 146 -2.71 -3.21 -11.21
N PRO A 147 -3.15 -3.84 -12.31
CA PRO A 147 -3.11 -3.21 -13.62
C PRO A 147 -4.17 -2.11 -13.73
N GLU A 148 -3.87 -1.05 -14.48
CA GLU A 148 -4.76 0.11 -14.64
C GLU A 148 -6.16 -0.29 -15.17
N SER A 149 -6.24 -1.33 -16.00
CA SER A 149 -7.51 -1.85 -16.53
C SER A 149 -8.47 -2.40 -15.48
N GLU A 150 -7.99 -2.69 -14.27
CA GLU A 150 -8.79 -3.26 -13.18
C GLU A 150 -9.15 -2.22 -12.12
N LEU A 151 -8.76 -0.95 -12.32
CA LEU A 151 -8.98 0.15 -11.38
C LEU A 151 -10.14 1.02 -11.82
N VAL A 152 -10.96 1.39 -10.84
CA VAL A 152 -11.95 2.47 -10.98
C VAL A 152 -11.73 3.43 -9.82
N GLU A 153 -11.41 4.69 -10.13
CA GLU A 153 -11.26 5.71 -9.09
C GLU A 153 -12.59 5.90 -8.34
N TYR A 154 -12.51 5.97 -7.02
CA TYR A 154 -13.67 6.19 -6.16
C TYR A 154 -13.83 7.68 -5.85
N ASP A 155 -14.87 8.30 -6.43
CA ASP A 155 -15.25 9.66 -6.11
C ASP A 155 -16.18 9.68 -4.88
N VAL A 156 -15.62 10.12 -3.75
CA VAL A 156 -16.33 10.26 -2.47
C VAL A 156 -17.52 11.22 -2.57
N ASN A 157 -17.47 12.20 -3.48
CA ASN A 157 -18.58 13.16 -3.63
C ASN A 157 -19.81 12.52 -4.26
N SER A 158 -19.63 11.43 -5.01
CA SER A 158 -20.71 10.67 -5.65
C SER A 158 -21.38 9.65 -4.72
N GLU A 159 -20.88 9.48 -3.49
CA GLU A 159 -21.46 8.53 -2.53
C GLU A 159 -22.78 9.06 -1.96
N ASN A 160 -23.82 8.25 -2.10
CA ASN A 160 -25.19 8.55 -1.68
C ASN A 160 -25.42 8.23 -0.20
N ASP A 161 -24.71 7.23 0.33
CA ASP A 161 -24.73 6.93 1.76
C ASP A 161 -23.94 8.01 2.52
N ILE A 162 -24.67 8.90 3.20
CA ILE A 162 -24.10 10.07 3.87
C ILE A 162 -23.15 9.65 5.01
N ASP A 163 -23.51 8.60 5.76
CA ASP A 163 -22.71 8.13 6.89
C ASP A 163 -21.42 7.48 6.41
N TYR A 164 -21.50 6.64 5.36
CA TYR A 164 -20.33 6.06 4.73
C TYR A 164 -19.44 7.11 4.07
N ARG A 165 -20.04 8.11 3.40
CA ARG A 165 -19.30 9.25 2.83
C ARG A 165 -18.53 10.01 3.90
N ASN A 166 -19.16 10.31 5.04
CA ASN A 166 -18.51 10.99 6.16
C ASN A 166 -17.37 10.15 6.75
N LEU A 167 -17.57 8.83 6.89
CA LEU A 167 -16.52 7.91 7.31
C LEU A 167 -15.31 7.99 6.37
N VAL A 168 -15.52 7.89 5.06
CA VAL A 168 -14.44 7.94 4.08
C VAL A 168 -13.73 9.30 4.08
N TRP A 169 -14.44 10.40 4.32
CA TRP A 169 -13.82 11.71 4.49
C TRP A 169 -12.86 11.75 5.69
N SER A 170 -13.27 11.25 6.85
CA SER A 170 -12.40 11.13 8.02
C SER A 170 -11.16 10.25 7.73
N GLU A 171 -11.35 9.16 6.99
CA GLU A 171 -10.24 8.29 6.56
C GLU A 171 -9.27 9.03 5.64
N LEU A 172 -9.77 9.75 4.63
CA LEU A 172 -8.95 10.54 3.70
C LEU A 172 -8.19 11.67 4.40
N GLU A 173 -8.81 12.36 5.36
CA GLU A 173 -8.15 13.39 6.16
C GLU A 173 -6.95 12.80 6.92
N TYR A 174 -7.15 11.66 7.60
CA TYR A 174 -6.07 10.97 8.28
C TYR A 174 -4.97 10.54 7.30
N ILE A 175 -5.34 9.97 6.16
CA ILE A 175 -4.42 9.48 5.13
C ILE A 175 -3.52 10.62 4.63
N ARG A 176 -4.11 11.79 4.29
CA ARG A 176 -3.36 12.98 3.85
C ARG A 176 -2.36 13.43 4.91
N LYS A 177 -2.76 13.46 6.17
CA LYS A 177 -1.88 13.84 7.29
C LYS A 177 -0.72 12.85 7.51
N HIS A 178 -0.88 11.59 7.14
CA HIS A 178 0.09 10.51 7.40
C HIS A 178 0.70 9.89 6.14
N GLU A 179 0.54 10.52 4.98
CA GLU A 179 0.98 10.01 3.68
C GLU A 179 2.44 9.55 3.67
N LYS A 180 3.36 10.39 4.16
CA LYS A 180 4.79 10.07 4.23
C LYS A 180 5.05 8.77 5.02
N LYS A 181 4.30 8.53 6.09
CA LYS A 181 4.43 7.33 6.91
C LYS A 181 3.86 6.09 6.20
N ILE A 182 2.72 6.24 5.52
CA ILE A 182 2.10 5.17 4.72
C ILE A 182 3.08 4.70 3.62
N ILE A 183 3.57 5.65 2.81
CA ILE A 183 4.51 5.37 1.72
C ILE A 183 5.82 4.77 2.27
N ARG A 184 6.36 5.33 3.36
CA ARG A 184 7.56 4.78 4.01
C ARG A 184 7.36 3.34 4.46
N ASN A 185 6.24 3.03 5.11
CA ASN A 185 5.96 1.69 5.59
C ASN A 185 5.81 0.69 4.42
N ALA A 186 5.09 1.06 3.36
CA ALA A 186 4.95 0.24 2.16
C ALA A 186 6.32 -0.09 1.55
N LYS A 187 7.17 0.92 1.33
CA LYS A 187 8.52 0.74 0.76
C LYS A 187 9.44 -0.11 1.64
N ILE A 188 9.45 0.12 2.95
CA ILE A 188 10.25 -0.69 3.89
C ILE A 188 9.76 -2.13 3.88
N LEU A 189 8.45 -2.36 3.92
CA LEU A 189 7.90 -3.72 3.94
C LEU A 189 8.21 -4.47 2.64
N TYR A 190 8.06 -3.80 1.50
CA TYR A 190 8.41 -4.34 0.19
C TYR A 190 9.87 -4.76 0.12
N SER A 191 10.80 -3.85 0.49
CA SER A 191 12.23 -4.14 0.55
C SER A 191 12.57 -5.31 1.48
N LYS A 192 11.98 -5.37 2.67
CA LYS A 192 12.18 -6.49 3.60
C LYS A 192 11.72 -7.83 3.01
N LYS A 193 10.62 -7.85 2.27
CA LYS A 193 10.12 -9.07 1.60
C LYS A 193 11.05 -9.52 0.48
N LEU A 194 11.55 -8.61 -0.34
CA LEU A 194 12.49 -8.95 -1.42
C LEU A 194 13.82 -9.51 -0.90
N ASN A 195 14.30 -8.98 0.23
CA ASN A 195 15.57 -9.35 0.84
C ASN A 195 15.48 -10.59 1.76
N GLY A 196 14.36 -11.33 1.75
CA GLY A 196 14.23 -12.58 2.52
C GLY A 196 14.27 -12.39 4.04
N CYS A 197 13.78 -11.25 4.56
CA CYS A 197 13.79 -10.94 5.98
C CYS A 197 13.09 -12.05 6.82
N GLN A 198 13.79 -12.54 7.85
CA GLN A 198 13.30 -13.60 8.75
C GLN A 198 12.42 -13.09 9.90
N ASP A 199 12.06 -11.79 9.89
CA ASP A 199 11.13 -11.23 10.86
C ASP A 199 9.78 -11.97 10.80
N LYS A 200 9.33 -12.47 11.95
CA LYS A 200 8.13 -13.30 12.04
C LYS A 200 6.90 -12.60 11.46
N ILE A 201 6.74 -11.30 11.70
CA ILE A 201 5.57 -10.53 11.24
C ILE A 201 5.64 -10.32 9.73
N VAL A 202 6.83 -10.00 9.20
CA VAL A 202 7.05 -9.85 7.76
C VAL A 202 6.83 -11.17 7.02
N LYS A 203 7.18 -12.30 7.61
CA LYS A 203 6.95 -13.64 7.04
C LYS A 203 5.47 -13.92 6.78
N TYR A 204 4.57 -13.44 7.64
CA TYR A 204 3.12 -13.57 7.47
C TYR A 204 2.49 -12.54 6.52
N CYS A 205 3.25 -11.61 5.97
CA CYS A 205 2.76 -10.73 4.91
C CYS A 205 2.63 -11.49 3.58
N LEU A 206 1.88 -10.88 2.66
CA LEU A 206 1.71 -11.40 1.30
C LEU A 206 3.07 -11.57 0.61
N ASP A 207 3.17 -12.57 -0.26
CA ASP A 207 4.37 -12.78 -1.07
C ASP A 207 4.34 -11.86 -2.28
N PHE A 208 4.99 -10.71 -2.19
CA PHE A 208 4.89 -9.68 -3.21
C PHE A 208 5.41 -10.12 -4.58
N LYS A 209 6.56 -10.83 -4.63
CA LYS A 209 7.09 -11.37 -5.91
C LYS A 209 6.12 -12.36 -6.54
N GLY A 210 5.61 -13.29 -5.76
CA GLY A 210 4.68 -14.28 -6.30
C GLY A 210 3.35 -13.66 -6.76
N VAL A 211 2.87 -12.60 -6.11
CA VAL A 211 1.67 -11.87 -6.57
C VAL A 211 1.97 -11.03 -7.82
N GLU A 212 3.18 -10.47 -7.97
CA GLU A 212 3.64 -9.82 -9.20
C GLU A 212 3.60 -10.80 -10.39
N GLU A 213 4.11 -12.01 -10.23
CA GLU A 213 4.06 -13.06 -11.28
C GLU A 213 2.62 -13.43 -11.66
N VAL A 214 1.71 -13.52 -10.68
CA VAL A 214 0.29 -13.77 -10.94
C VAL A 214 -0.36 -12.59 -11.66
N CYS A 215 0.02 -11.34 -11.31
CA CYS A 215 -0.42 -10.13 -11.99
C CYS A 215 0.08 -10.08 -13.45
N ASP A 216 1.31 -10.50 -13.73
CA ASP A 216 1.82 -10.58 -15.10
C ASP A 216 1.04 -11.58 -15.95
N LYS A 217 0.72 -12.75 -15.40
CA LYS A 217 -0.14 -13.74 -16.08
C LYS A 217 -1.51 -13.17 -16.41
N TRP A 218 -2.10 -12.37 -15.50
CA TRP A 218 -3.36 -11.68 -15.76
C TRP A 218 -3.26 -10.67 -16.91
N LYS A 219 -2.20 -9.85 -16.91
CA LYS A 219 -1.97 -8.85 -17.96
C LYS A 219 -1.83 -9.51 -19.33
N ALA A 220 -1.10 -10.63 -19.40
CA ALA A 220 -0.91 -11.40 -20.63
C ALA A 220 -2.22 -11.99 -21.16
N CYS A 221 -3.02 -12.66 -20.30
CA CYS A 221 -4.28 -13.29 -20.74
C CYS A 221 -5.35 -12.29 -21.21
N ASN A 222 -5.32 -11.03 -20.74
CA ASN A 222 -6.29 -9.99 -21.14
C ASN A 222 -5.72 -9.01 -22.20
N HIS A 223 -4.54 -9.30 -22.76
CA HIS A 223 -4.00 -8.58 -23.93
C HIS A 223 -4.23 -9.32 -25.25
N ASP A 224 -4.60 -10.59 -25.23
CA ASP A 224 -4.93 -11.35 -26.46
C ASP A 224 -6.35 -11.07 -27.01
N ASP A 225 -7.19 -10.34 -26.25
CA ASP A 225 -8.58 -10.03 -26.62
C ASP A 225 -8.78 -8.58 -27.14
N ARG A 226 -7.71 -7.83 -27.42
CA ARG A 226 -7.79 -6.41 -27.85
C ARG A 226 -7.06 -6.11 -29.16
#